data_AF-I4H8U2-F1
#
_entry.id   AF-I4H8U2-F1
#
_cell.length_a   1.000
_cell.length_b   1.000
_cell.length_c   1.000
_cell.angle_alpha   90.00
_cell.angle_beta   90.00
_cell.angle_gamma   90.00
#
_symmetry.space_group_name_H-M   'P 1'
#
loop_
_entity.id
_entity.type
_entity.pdbx_description
1 polymer ?
#
loop_
_entity_poly.entity_id
_entity_poly.type
_entity_poly.pdbx_seq_one_letter_code
_entity_poly.pdbx_strand_id
1 'polypeptide(L)'
;MVKRVRHPGHKTTCEVQFYLSSLAADAQKISNAIRKHWGIENLAHWILDVTFNEDKCLIRSGHSPRNFAFLRRVALNALNQESTYRRSMAQKSKRAATDNN
;
A
#
# COMPACT_ATOMS: atom_id res chain seq x y z
N MET A 1 12.63 -18.39 -10.23
CA MET A 1 12.84 -17.27 -11.16
C MET A 1 11.48 -16.76 -11.63
N VAL A 2 11.22 -15.46 -11.55
CA VAL A 2 9.97 -14.84 -12.04
C VAL A 2 10.32 -13.74 -13.02
N LYS A 3 9.70 -13.76 -14.20
CA LYS A 3 9.83 -12.70 -15.21
C LYS A 3 8.70 -11.69 -15.02
N ARG A 4 9.05 -10.43 -14.79
CA ARG A 4 8.11 -9.32 -14.66
C ARG A 4 8.18 -8.49 -15.93
N VAL A 5 7.03 -8.29 -16.56
CA VAL A 5 6.89 -7.43 -17.75
C VAL A 5 6.01 -6.25 -17.37
N ARG A 6 6.45 -5.04 -17.71
CA ARG A 6 5.67 -3.80 -17.53
C ARG A 6 5.52 -3.11 -18.86
N HIS A 7 4.35 -2.48 -19.07
CA HIS A 7 4.05 -1.70 -20.27
C HIS A 7 3.73 -0.24 -19.90
N PRO A 8 4.71 0.56 -19.43
CA PRO A 8 4.49 1.97 -19.17
C PRO A 8 4.38 2.76 -20.49
N GLY A 9 3.16 3.21 -20.81
CA GLY A 9 2.90 3.97 -22.04
C GLY A 9 3.28 3.16 -23.29
N HIS A 10 4.13 3.73 -24.14
CA HIS A 10 4.62 3.08 -25.37
C HIS A 10 5.91 2.27 -25.19
N LYS A 11 6.37 2.06 -23.95
CA LYS A 11 7.59 1.29 -23.67
C LYS A 11 7.22 -0.04 -23.02
N THR A 12 7.97 -1.10 -23.34
CA THR A 12 7.90 -2.38 -22.63
C THR A 12 9.22 -2.60 -21.90
N THR A 13 9.15 -2.84 -20.59
CA THR A 13 10.32 -3.21 -19.79
C THR A 13 10.17 -4.62 -19.25
N CYS A 14 11.29 -5.33 -19.16
CA CYS A 14 11.34 -6.71 -18.69
C CYS A 14 12.42 -6.84 -17.62
N GLU A 15 12.07 -7.44 -16.50
CA GLU A 15 12.96 -7.69 -15.38
C GLU A 15 12.86 -9.17 -14.98
N VAL A 16 13.98 -9.76 -14.57
CA VAL A 16 14.01 -11.08 -13.96
C VAL A 16 14.28 -10.90 -12.47
N GLN A 17 13.44 -11.52 -11.65
CA GLN A 17 13.53 -11.46 -10.20
C GLN A 17 13.70 -12.85 -9.62
N PHE A 18 14.55 -12.94 -8.59
CA PHE A 18 14.78 -14.14 -7.81
C PHE A 18 14.19 -13.95 -6.42
N TYR A 19 13.54 -15.01 -5.92
CA TYR A 19 12.85 -15.02 -4.64
C TYR A 19 13.40 -16.18 -3.82
N LEU A 20 13.62 -15.94 -2.53
CA LEU A 20 13.99 -16.95 -1.54
C LEU A 20 12.75 -17.30 -0.73
N SER A 21 12.48 -18.59 -0.56
CA SER A 21 11.33 -19.06 0.19
C SER A 21 11.62 -20.42 0.82
N SER A 22 11.05 -20.65 2.00
CA SER A 22 10.98 -21.98 2.63
C SER A 22 9.79 -22.81 2.14
N LEU A 23 8.94 -22.25 1.27
CA LEU A 23 7.83 -22.98 0.67
C LEU A 23 8.37 -24.08 -0.26
N ALA A 24 7.63 -25.19 -0.35
CA ALA A 24 7.85 -26.18 -1.41
C ALA A 24 7.78 -25.51 -2.79
N ALA A 25 8.50 -26.07 -3.77
CA ALA A 25 8.63 -25.54 -5.13
C ALA A 25 7.33 -25.69 -5.96
N ASP A 26 6.25 -25.06 -5.51
CA ASP A 26 4.95 -24.97 -6.16
C ASP A 26 4.82 -23.59 -6.81
N ALA A 27 4.93 -23.57 -8.15
CA ALA A 27 4.90 -22.33 -8.92
C ALA A 27 3.61 -21.53 -8.72
N GLN A 28 2.46 -22.19 -8.57
CA GLN A 28 1.17 -21.52 -8.41
C GLN A 28 1.05 -20.86 -7.04
N LYS A 29 1.44 -21.56 -5.97
CA LYS A 29 1.44 -21.01 -4.61
C LYS A 29 2.42 -19.86 -4.47
N ILE A 30 3.64 -20.02 -5.00
CA ILE A 30 4.67 -18.96 -4.95
C ILE A 30 4.21 -17.73 -5.75
N SER A 31 3.67 -17.91 -6.96
CA SER A 31 3.14 -16.81 -7.77
C SER A 31 2.03 -16.06 -7.05
N ASN A 32 1.10 -16.77 -6.41
CA ASN A 32 0.03 -16.15 -5.62
C ASN A 32 0.59 -15.35 -4.43
N ALA A 33 1.56 -15.89 -3.70
CA ALA A 33 2.21 -15.19 -2.60
C ALA A 33 2.90 -13.91 -3.07
N ILE A 34 3.65 -13.97 -4.16
CA ILE A 34 4.31 -12.80 -4.77
C ILE A 34 3.28 -11.73 -5.16
N ARG A 35 2.18 -12.12 -5.81
CA ARG A 35 1.12 -11.16 -6.20
C ARG A 35 0.43 -10.54 -4.99
N LYS A 36 0.14 -11.33 -3.95
CA LYS A 36 -0.44 -10.80 -2.70
C LYS A 36 0.51 -9.84 -2.00
N HIS A 37 1.81 -10.14 -1.98
CA HIS A 37 2.82 -9.24 -1.42
C HIS A 37 2.85 -7.89 -2.14
N TRP A 38 2.83 -7.88 -3.49
CA TRP A 38 2.68 -6.65 -4.27
C TRP A 38 1.39 -5.87 -3.95
N GLY A 39 0.31 -6.58 -3.60
CA GLY A 39 -0.93 -5.97 -3.13
C GLY A 39 -0.73 -5.11 -1.87
N ILE A 40 0.18 -5.48 -0.96
CA ILE A 40 0.47 -4.71 0.25
C ILE A 40 1.10 -3.36 -0.12
N GLU A 41 2.10 -3.38 -1.01
CA GLU A 41 2.76 -2.15 -1.46
C GLU A 41 1.78 -1.20 -2.17
N ASN A 42 0.93 -1.75 -3.04
CA ASN A 42 0.01 -0.93 -3.82
C ASN A 42 -1.20 -0.43 -3.02
N LEU A 43 -1.75 -1.24 -2.12
CA LEU A 43 -2.98 -0.93 -1.39
C LEU A 43 -2.75 -0.30 -0.02
N ALA A 44 -1.59 -0.52 0.60
CA ALA A 44 -1.27 0.04 1.90
C ALA A 44 -0.18 1.12 1.80
N HIS A 45 1.04 0.74 1.41
CA HIS A 45 2.19 1.66 1.44
C HIS A 45 1.97 2.89 0.57
N TRP A 46 1.60 2.72 -0.69
CA TRP A 46 1.34 3.86 -1.58
C TRP A 46 0.30 4.84 -1.02
N ILE A 47 -0.75 4.33 -0.36
CA ILE A 47 -1.79 5.19 0.25
C ILE A 47 -1.22 5.94 1.46
N LEU A 48 -0.45 5.26 2.32
CA LEU A 48 0.20 5.89 3.46
C LEU A 48 1.18 6.98 3.01
N ASP A 49 2.03 6.67 2.03
CA ASP A 49 3.07 7.53 1.51
C ASP A 49 2.48 8.78 0.85
N VAL A 50 1.48 8.60 -0.04
CA VAL A 50 0.94 9.68 -0.86
C VAL A 50 -0.26 10.37 -0.22
N THR A 51 -1.23 9.61 0.30
CA THR A 51 -2.49 10.16 0.83
C THR A 51 -2.33 10.64 2.27
N PHE A 52 -1.57 9.91 3.10
CA PHE A 52 -1.26 10.31 4.48
C PHE A 52 0.07 11.04 4.63
N ASN A 53 0.73 11.31 3.50
CA ASN A 53 1.95 12.11 3.40
C ASN A 53 3.05 11.58 4.34
N GLU A 54 3.16 10.25 4.45
CA GLU A 54 4.11 9.59 5.35
C GLU A 54 5.56 9.92 4.99
N ASP A 55 5.92 9.85 3.70
CA ASP A 55 7.27 10.17 3.21
C ASP A 55 7.72 11.60 3.52
N LYS A 56 6.79 12.56 3.52
CA LYS A 56 7.11 13.97 3.77
C LYS A 56 7.00 14.34 5.25
N CYS A 57 6.66 13.39 6.11
CA CYS A 57 6.49 13.64 7.53
C CYS A 57 7.85 13.90 8.21
N LEU A 58 7.98 15.05 8.87
CA LEU A 58 9.23 15.44 9.53
C LEU A 58 9.30 15.07 11.02
N ILE A 59 8.29 14.36 11.53
CA ILE A 59 8.22 13.93 12.93
C ILE A 59 9.37 12.94 13.20
N ARG A 60 10.30 13.32 14.08
CA ARG A 60 11.49 12.52 14.44
C ARG A 60 11.78 12.42 15.93
N SER A 61 10.96 13.04 16.78
CA SER A 61 11.21 13.11 18.23
C SER A 61 10.55 11.96 19.00
N GLY A 62 11.28 11.38 19.95
CA GLY A 62 10.77 10.37 20.89
C GLY A 62 10.04 9.21 20.21
N HIS A 63 8.86 8.87 20.72
CA HIS A 63 8.01 7.81 20.17
C HIS A 63 7.05 8.27 19.07
N SER A 64 7.09 9.55 18.70
CA SER A 64 6.14 10.14 17.75
C SER A 64 6.16 9.49 16.36
N PRO A 65 7.30 9.09 15.76
CA PRO A 65 7.29 8.41 14.46
C PRO A 65 6.49 7.11 14.48
N ARG A 66 6.71 6.28 15.52
CA ARG A 66 6.01 4.99 15.68
C ARG A 66 4.53 5.20 15.96
N ASN A 67 4.19 6.12 16.86
CA ASN A 67 2.81 6.41 17.22
C ASN A 67 2.03 6.93 16.01
N PHE A 68 2.63 7.83 15.23
CA PHE A 68 1.97 8.40 14.05
C PHE A 68 1.80 7.38 12.93
N ALA A 69 2.80 6.53 12.67
CA ALA A 69 2.68 5.41 11.73
C ALA A 69 1.54 4.44 12.13
N PHE A 70 1.40 4.16 13.43
CA PHE A 70 0.29 3.35 13.93
C PHE A 70 -1.07 4.03 13.70
N LEU A 71 -1.21 5.31 14.07
CA LEU A 71 -2.45 6.06 13.89
C LEU A 71 -2.87 6.14 12.42
N ARG A 72 -1.94 6.37 11.49
CA ARG A 72 -2.23 6.34 10.05
C ARG A 72 -2.77 5.00 9.58
N ARG A 73 -2.19 3.89 10.05
CA ARG A 73 -2.67 2.53 9.71
C ARG A 73 -4.07 2.28 10.26
N VAL A 74 -4.36 2.73 11.48
CA VAL A 74 -5.71 2.65 12.06
C VAL A 74 -6.71 3.45 11.22
N ALA A 75 -6.37 4.69 10.86
CA ALA A 75 -7.21 5.53 10.01
C ALA A 75 -7.44 4.90 8.62
N LEU A 76 -6.40 4.36 7.99
CA LEU A 76 -6.50 3.66 6.71
C LEU A 76 -7.46 2.46 6.79
N ASN A 77 -7.35 1.65 7.84
CA ASN A 77 -8.23 0.50 8.05
C ASN A 77 -9.70 0.94 8.26
N ALA A 78 -9.95 2.01 9.02
CA ALA A 78 -11.29 2.56 9.18
C ALA A 78 -11.87 3.04 7.84
N LEU A 79 -11.10 3.77 7.02
CA LEU A 79 -11.53 4.23 5.69
C LEU A 79 -11.77 3.08 4.70
N ASN A 80 -11.07 1.95 4.86
CA ASN A 80 -11.29 0.75 4.06
C ASN A 80 -12.62 0.05 4.43
N GLN A 81 -13.08 0.18 5.67
CA GLN A 81 -14.38 -0.35 6.10
C GLN A 81 -15.56 0.52 5.65
N GLU A 82 -15.31 1.80 5.31
CA GLU A 82 -16.32 2.70 4.79
C GLU A 82 -16.81 2.24 3.40
N SER A 83 -18.01 1.67 3.35
CA SER A 83 -18.60 1.07 2.15
C SER A 83 -19.74 1.89 1.53
N THR A 84 -20.27 2.89 2.23
CA THR A 84 -21.37 3.73 1.76
C THR A 84 -20.88 4.78 0.77
N TYR A 85 -19.68 5.31 0.97
CA TYR A 85 -19.08 6.33 0.12
C TYR A 85 -18.06 5.74 -0.87
N ARG A 86 -18.50 5.44 -2.09
CA ARG A 86 -17.66 4.87 -3.17
C ARG A 86 -16.80 5.93 -3.85
N ARG A 87 -15.77 6.40 -3.16
CA ARG A 87 -14.78 7.37 -3.67
C ARG A 87 -13.36 6.96 -3.30
N SER A 88 -12.37 7.70 -3.83
CA SER A 88 -10.96 7.45 -3.54
C SER A 88 -10.65 7.61 -2.06
N MET A 89 -9.57 6.97 -1.58
CA MET A 89 -9.17 7.06 -0.17
C MET A 89 -8.85 8.50 0.24
N ALA A 90 -8.28 9.31 -0.66
CA ALA A 90 -8.08 10.74 -0.42
C ALA A 90 -9.41 11.50 -0.22
N GLN A 91 -10.43 11.20 -1.02
CA GLN A 91 -11.75 11.83 -0.88
C GLN A 91 -12.49 11.36 0.37
N LYS A 92 -12.39 10.07 0.71
CA LYS A 92 -12.95 9.53 1.96
C LYS A 92 -12.29 10.18 3.19
N SER A 93 -10.95 10.28 3.18
CA SER A 93 -10.18 10.94 4.23
C SER A 93 -10.57 12.41 4.37
N LYS A 94 -10.63 13.16 3.25
CA LYS A 94 -11.05 14.57 3.25
C LYS A 94 -12.46 14.76 3.82
N ARG A 95 -13.42 13.91 3.43
CA ARG A 95 -14.79 13.96 3.96
C ARG A 95 -14.85 13.65 5.46
N ALA A 96 -14.06 12.69 5.93
CA ALA A 96 -14.00 12.36 7.36
C ALA A 96 -13.33 13.48 8.19
N ALA A 97 -12.47 14.29 7.57
CA ALA A 97 -11.82 15.43 8.21
C ALA A 97 -12.67 16.70 8.25
N THR A 98 -13.73 16.79 7.44
CA THR A 98 -14.67 17.91 7.45
C THR A 98 -15.86 17.59 8.34
N ASP A 99 -16.18 18.50 9.25
CA ASP A 99 -17.42 18.43 10.02
C ASP A 99 -18.62 18.65 9.10
N ASN A 100 -19.72 17.91 9.34
CA ASN A 100 -20.98 18.05 8.61
C ASN A 100 -22.03 18.86 9.41
N ASN A 101 -21.61 19.54 10.48
CA ASN A 101 -22.45 20.48 11.22
C ASN A 101 -22.48 21.86 10.59
#